data_AF-A0A9D1R9W6-F1
#
_entry.id   AF-A0A9D1R9W6-F1
#
_cell.length_a   1.000
_cell.length_b   1.000
_cell.length_c   1.000
_cell.angle_alpha   90.00
_cell.angle_beta   90.00
_cell.angle_gamma   90.00
#
_symmetry.space_group_name_H-M   'P 1'
#
loop_
_entity.id
_entity.type
_entity.pdbx_description
1 polymer ?
#
loop_
_entity_poly.entity_id
_entity_poly.type
_entity_poly.pdbx_seq_one_letter_code
_entity_poly.pdbx_strand_id
1 'polypeptide(L)' 'MQYIKAKFIKQDKPAGRAYTYRTEDDLKPGDIVTDSKGSKLVVVDEPVDAAWIMAYGADKVAVIRKYMEPENVESED' A
#
# COMPACT_ATOMS: atom_id res chain seq x y z
N MET A 1 -1.43 -8.16 -11.53
CA MET A 1 -1.59 -6.84 -10.88
C MET A 1 -2.97 -6.78 -10.24
N GLN A 2 -3.03 -6.56 -8.93
CA GLN A 2 -4.24 -6.51 -8.11
C GLN A 2 -4.53 -5.08 -7.67
N TYR A 3 -5.77 -4.79 -7.31
CA TYR A 3 -6.14 -3.53 -6.67
C TYR A 3 -6.56 -3.78 -5.24
N ILE A 4 -6.06 -2.95 -4.32
CA ILE A 4 -6.34 -3.07 -2.90
C ILE A 4 -6.63 -1.70 -2.29
N LYS A 5 -7.24 -1.71 -1.11
CA LYS A 5 -7.40 -0.54 -0.26
C LYS A 5 -6.29 -0.51 0.77
N ALA A 6 -5.65 0.65 0.94
CA ALA A 6 -4.65 0.86 1.99
C ALA A 6 -4.83 2.22 2.67
N LYS A 7 -4.44 2.30 3.94
CA LYS A 7 -4.44 3.52 4.75
C LYS A 7 -3.02 3.90 5.14
N PHE A 8 -2.72 5.18 5.16
CA PHE A 8 -1.44 5.65 5.69
C PHE A 8 -1.33 5.33 7.17
N ILE A 9 -0.14 4.93 7.59
CA ILE A 9 0.17 4.72 8.99
C ILE A 9 0.66 6.05 9.56
N LYS A 10 0.02 6.52 10.62
CA LYS A 10 0.45 7.68 11.41
C LYS A 10 0.57 7.25 12.86
N GLN A 11 1.71 7.53 13.49
CA GLN A 11 1.99 7.14 14.89
C GLN A 11 1.65 5.66 15.15
N ASP A 12 2.16 4.79 14.27
CA ASP A 12 1.99 3.32 14.33
C ASP A 12 0.55 2.80 14.21
N LYS A 13 -0.41 3.66 13.82
CA LYS A 13 -1.80 3.26 13.62
C LYS A 13 -2.29 3.61 12.21
N PRO A 14 -3.13 2.76 11.60
CA PRO A 14 -3.85 3.13 10.39
C PRO A 14 -4.69 4.39 10.65
N ALA A 15 -4.47 5.44 9.86
CA ALA A 15 -5.15 6.71 10.05
C ALA A 15 -5.63 7.31 8.72
N GLY A 16 -6.79 7.97 8.77
CA GLY A 16 -7.37 8.66 7.61
C GLY A 16 -8.11 7.75 6.65
N ARG A 17 -8.22 8.21 5.40
CA ARG A 17 -9.03 7.57 4.34
C ARG A 17 -8.28 6.40 3.70
N ALA A 18 -9.02 5.34 3.37
CA ALA A 18 -8.53 4.27 2.51
C ALA A 18 -8.51 4.73 1.05
N TYR A 19 -7.35 4.61 0.40
CA TYR A 19 -7.20 4.87 -1.03
C TYR A 19 -7.01 3.57 -1.78
N THR A 20 -7.38 3.58 -3.05
CA THR A 20 -7.17 2.44 -3.96
C THR A 20 -5.75 2.52 -4.51
N TYR A 21 -5.03 1.40 -4.43
CA TYR A 21 -3.68 1.24 -4.97
C TYR A 21 -3.61 0.00 -5.84
N ARG A 22 -2.64 -0.04 -6.75
CA ARG A 22 -2.31 -1.22 -7.55
C ARG A 22 -1.03 -1.86 -7.04
N THR A 23 -0.96 -3.18 -7.09
CA THR A 23 0.20 -3.94 -6.60
C THR A 23 0.40 -5.21 -7.44
N GLU A 24 1.62 -5.70 -7.50
CA GLU A 24 1.94 -7.00 -8.09
C GLU A 24 2.14 -8.08 -7.04
N ASP A 25 2.31 -7.67 -5.78
CA ASP A 25 2.47 -8.56 -4.64
C ASP A 25 1.13 -9.21 -4.26
N ASP A 26 1.21 -10.40 -3.68
CA ASP A 26 0.07 -11.04 -3.03
C ASP A 26 -0.05 -10.53 -1.59
N LEU A 27 -1.00 -9.62 -1.38
CA LEU A 27 -1.18 -8.90 -0.14
C LEU A 27 -2.53 -9.20 0.49
N LYS A 28 -2.54 -9.31 1.81
CA LYS A 28 -3.75 -9.50 2.62
C LYS A 28 -3.97 -8.31 3.56
N PRO A 29 -5.21 -8.08 4.02
CA PRO A 29 -5.48 -7.10 5.07
C PRO A 29 -4.55 -7.27 6.27
N GLY A 30 -3.99 -6.15 6.75
CA GLY A 30 -2.99 -6.10 7.81
C GLY A 30 -1.53 -6.07 7.33
N ASP A 31 -1.24 -6.42 6.08
CA ASP A 31 0.12 -6.31 5.54
C ASP A 31 0.58 -4.84 5.46
N ILE A 32 1.87 -4.62 5.74
CA ILE A 32 2.51 -3.31 5.62
C ILE A 32 3.11 -3.18 4.22
N VAL A 33 2.87 -2.04 3.61
CA VAL A 33 3.29 -1.73 2.23
C VAL A 33 3.93 -0.36 2.17
N THR A 34 4.71 -0.14 1.12
CA THR A 34 5.31 1.15 0.84
C THR A 34 4.94 1.65 -0.56
N ASP A 35 4.67 2.94 -0.67
CA ASP A 35 4.50 3.62 -1.95
C ASP A 35 5.84 4.03 -2.57
N SER A 36 5.81 4.52 -3.81
CA SER A 36 7.01 5.01 -4.49
C SER A 36 7.70 6.20 -3.81
N LYS A 37 7.07 6.81 -2.80
CA LYS A 37 7.60 7.94 -2.02
C LYS A 37 8.20 7.49 -0.68
N GLY A 38 8.17 6.19 -0.36
CA GLY A 38 8.65 5.65 0.91
C GLY A 38 7.64 5.76 2.06
N SER A 39 6.41 6.18 1.80
CA SER A 39 5.35 6.24 2.82
C SER A 39 4.95 4.83 3.22
N LYS A 40 4.74 4.59 4.52
CA LYS A 40 4.19 3.32 5.02
C LYS A 40 2.66 3.35 5.04
N LEU A 41 2.05 2.31 4.49
CA LEU A 41 0.61 2.09 4.52
C LEU A 41 0.32 0.68 5.03
N VAL A 42 -0.92 0.46 5.43
CA VAL A 42 -1.44 -0.84 5.83
C VAL A 42 -2.63 -1.20 4.95
N VAL A 43 -2.62 -2.42 4.45
CA VAL A 43 -3.71 -2.98 3.65
C VAL A 43 -4.93 -3.16 4.54
N VAL A 44 -6.10 -2.73 4.05
CA VAL A 44 -7.36 -2.86 4.78
C VAL A 44 -8.33 -3.75 4.01
N ASP A 45 -9.19 -4.45 4.74
CA ASP A 45 -10.26 -5.28 4.19
C ASP A 45 -11.44 -4.39 3.76
N GLU A 46 -11.21 -3.54 2.77
CA GLU A 46 -12.24 -2.72 2.16
C GLU A 46 -12.37 -3.07 0.68
N PRO A 47 -13.60 -3.21 0.15
CA PRO A 47 -13.80 -3.57 -1.25
C PRO A 47 -13.29 -2.46 -2.18
N VAL A 48 -12.75 -2.89 -3.31
CA VAL A 48 -12.31 -1.99 -4.38
C VAL A 48 -13.43 -1.82 -5.40
N ASP A 49 -13.76 -0.57 -5.71
CA ASP A 49 -14.70 -0.23 -6.76
C ASP A 49 -14.00 -0.29 -8.14
N ALA A 50 -14.28 -1.35 -8.89
CA ALA A 50 -13.76 -1.54 -10.25
C ALA A 50 -14.31 -0.52 -11.25
N ALA A 51 -15.56 -0.06 -11.08
CA ALA A 51 -16.14 0.95 -11.96
C ALA A 51 -15.43 2.30 -11.80
N TRP A 52 -15.08 2.66 -10.57
CA TRP A 52 -14.28 3.85 -10.31
C TRP A 52 -12.89 3.78 -10.98
N ILE A 53 -12.23 2.61 -10.94
CA ILE A 53 -10.93 2.42 -11.60
C ILE A 53 -11.06 2.58 -13.12
N MET A 54 -12.08 1.97 -13.73
CA MET A 54 -12.33 2.08 -15.17
C MET A 54 -12.59 3.51 -15.61
N ALA A 55 -13.33 4.29 -14.81
CA ALA A 55 -13.62 5.70 -15.10
C ALA A 55 -12.43 6.64 -14.84
N TYR A 56 -11.69 6.44 -13.74
CA TYR A 56 -10.56 7.29 -13.36
C TYR A 56 -9.33 7.06 -14.23
N GLY A 57 -9.07 5.79 -14.58
CA GLY A 57 -7.90 5.32 -15.30
C GLY A 57 -6.96 4.52 -14.40
N ALA A 58 -6.70 3.26 -14.77
CA ALA A 58 -5.78 2.36 -14.07
C ALA A 58 -4.33 2.89 -14.00
N ASP A 59 -3.93 3.70 -14.99
CA ASP A 59 -2.64 4.37 -15.08
C ASP A 59 -2.43 5.42 -13.97
N LYS A 60 -3.52 6.04 -13.50
CA LYS A 60 -3.51 7.07 -12.45
C LYS A 60 -3.52 6.49 -11.04
N VAL A 61 -3.78 5.20 -10.89
CA VAL A 61 -3.75 4.53 -9.59
C VAL A 61 -2.30 4.34 -9.14
N ALA A 62 -1.98 4.79 -7.93
CA ALA A 62 -0.62 4.68 -7.40
C ALA A 62 -0.23 3.21 -7.16
N VAL A 63 1.04 2.89 -7.42
CA VAL A 63 1.60 1.56 -7.18
C VAL A 63 2.14 1.47 -5.75
N ILE A 64 1.87 0.37 -5.08
CA ILE A 64 2.48 0.01 -3.80
C ILE A 64 3.10 -1.38 -3.88
N ARG A 65 4.10 -1.60 -3.03
CA ARG A 65 4.79 -2.89 -2.90
C ARG A 65 4.85 -3.31 -1.45
N LYS A 66 5.02 -4.61 -1.22
CA LYS A 66 5.24 -5.15 0.12
C LYS A 66 6.41 -4.43 0.78
N TYR A 67 6.20 -3.93 2.00
CA TYR A 67 7.27 -3.32 2.77
C TYR A 67 8.25 -4.42 3.21
N MET A 68 9.52 -4.26 2.85
CA MET A 68 10.62 -5.00 3.45
C MET A 68 11.30 -4.07 4.43
N GLU A 69 11.47 -4.51 5.68
CA GLU A 69 12.36 -3.82 6.60
C GLU A 69 13.74 -3.77 5.95
N PRO A 70 14.41 -2.60 5.91
CA PRO A 70 15.80 -2.57 5.50
C PRO A 70 16.55 -3.49 6.46
N GLU A 71 17.20 -4.53 5.94
CA GLU A 71 18.13 -5.30 6.76
C GLU A 71 19.10 -4.30 7.37
N ASN A 72 19.10 -4.24 8.70
CA ASN A 72 20.04 -3.45 9.46
C ASN A 72 21.42 -4.02 9.15
N VAL A 73 22.09 -3.50 8.11
CA VAL A 73 23.53 -3.64 7.95
C VAL A 73 24.15 -2.81 9.07
N GLU A 74 24.13 -3.39 10.28
CA GLU A 74 25.03 -3.01 11.35
C GLU A 74 26.44 -3.17 10.77
N SER A 75 26.99 -2.06 10.30
CA SER A 75 28.41 -1.93 10.06
C SER A 75 29.08 -2.14 11.41
N GLU A 76 29.56 -3.37 11.65
CA GLU A 76 30.50 -3.69 12.72
C GLU A 76 31.69 -2.72 12.67
N ASP A 77 32.02 -2.18 13.85
CA ASP A 77 33.13 -1.30 14.27
C ASP A 77 34.37 -1.18 13.35
#